data_AF-A0A821DES2-F1
#
_entry.id   AF-A0A821DES2-F1
#
_cell.length_a   1.000
_cell.length_b   1.000
_cell.length_c   1.000
_cell.angle_alpha   90.00
_cell.angle_beta   90.00
_cell.angle_gamma   90.00
#
_symmetry.space_group_name_H-M   'P 1'
#
loop_
_entity.id
_entity.type
_entity.pdbx_description
1 polymer ?
#
loop_
_entity_poly.entity_id
_entity_poly.type
_entity_poly.pdbx_seq_one_letter_code
_entity_poly.pdbx_strand_id
1 'polypeptide(L)'
;MVDEIQKIKKEIALNNVIIFIGTGVSIYTTNGEQEFSHWKGLVYDGLQQCHDSSWISDEEFENFFIKFKSNTAEVEDYLHATDRIKCCLKKGGDAYKLWLRDTLGKLLVKRAELIEAIGELGCPILTTNYDALLAEILNKKPLTWNKYYIEDIDNSLDVLKNYILHIHRYFEESDTVIFSSDDYNQMPKKTLGLSNLGALMERKTLLLI
;
A
#
# COMPACT_ATOMS: atom_id res chain seq x y z
N MET A 1 -16.20 -23.41 -2.18
CA MET A 1 -15.03 -23.19 -3.06
C MET A 1 -15.36 -23.26 -4.55
N VAL A 2 -15.83 -24.40 -5.10
CA VAL A 2 -16.12 -24.49 -6.56
C VAL A 2 -17.22 -23.51 -6.99
N ASP A 3 -18.31 -23.39 -6.21
CA ASP A 3 -19.41 -22.48 -6.53
C ASP A 3 -19.02 -20.99 -6.40
N GLU A 4 -18.15 -20.66 -5.45
CA GLU A 4 -17.63 -19.29 -5.26
C GLU A 4 -16.74 -18.87 -6.42
N ILE A 5 -15.88 -19.78 -6.91
CA ILE A 5 -15.04 -19.53 -8.10
C ILE A 5 -15.93 -19.29 -9.33
N GLN A 6 -16.98 -20.08 -9.53
CA GLN A 6 -17.90 -19.88 -10.65
C GLN A 6 -18.65 -18.55 -10.54
N LYS A 7 -19.06 -18.15 -9.33
CA LYS A 7 -19.67 -16.85 -9.08
C LYS A 7 -18.70 -15.72 -9.44
N ILE A 8 -17.44 -15.77 -8.98
CA ILE A 8 -16.43 -14.76 -9.29
C ILE A 8 -16.19 -14.69 -10.81
N LYS A 9 -16.04 -15.82 -11.50
CA LYS A 9 -15.89 -15.84 -12.97
C LYS A 9 -17.04 -15.15 -13.68
N LYS A 10 -18.28 -15.37 -13.23
CA LYS A 10 -19.47 -14.70 -13.77
C LYS A 10 -19.40 -13.18 -13.53
N GLU A 11 -19.06 -12.74 -12.32
CA GLU A 11 -18.94 -11.32 -12.00
C GLU A 11 -17.83 -10.62 -12.80
N ILE A 12 -16.70 -11.30 -13.03
CA ILE A 12 -15.62 -10.80 -13.90
C ILE A 12 -16.14 -10.62 -15.33
N ALA A 13 -16.82 -11.62 -15.89
CA ALA A 13 -17.39 -11.53 -17.24
C ALA A 13 -18.43 -10.40 -17.38
N LEU A 14 -19.07 -9.98 -16.29
CA LEU A 14 -20.02 -8.86 -16.24
C LEU A 14 -19.34 -7.50 -15.99
N ASN A 15 -18.00 -7.40 -15.96
CA ASN A 15 -17.27 -6.19 -15.52
C ASN A 15 -17.75 -5.66 -14.17
N ASN A 16 -18.05 -6.57 -13.24
CA ASN A 16 -18.61 -6.24 -11.94
C ASN A 16 -17.66 -6.51 -10.76
N VAL A 17 -16.40 -6.81 -11.05
CA VAL A 17 -15.36 -7.07 -10.05
C VAL A 17 -14.35 -5.94 -9.98
N ILE A 18 -13.92 -5.65 -8.76
CA ILE A 18 -12.72 -4.87 -8.47
C ILE A 18 -11.80 -5.73 -7.62
N ILE A 19 -10.52 -5.76 -8.01
CA ILE A 19 -9.51 -6.49 -7.28
C ILE A 19 -8.87 -5.56 -6.26
N PHE A 20 -8.76 -6.02 -5.02
CA PHE A 20 -8.16 -5.28 -3.93
C PHE A 20 -6.95 -6.08 -3.41
N ILE A 21 -5.76 -5.53 -3.63
CA ILE A 21 -4.48 -6.18 -3.38
C ILE A 21 -3.86 -5.70 -2.07
N GLY A 22 -3.53 -6.64 -1.19
CA GLY A 22 -2.75 -6.39 0.02
C GLY A 22 -1.27 -6.73 -0.12
N THR A 23 -0.54 -6.62 0.99
CA THR A 23 0.92 -6.82 1.07
C THR A 23 1.36 -8.25 0.71
N GLY A 24 0.47 -9.25 0.83
CA GLY A 24 0.78 -10.63 0.46
C GLY A 24 1.28 -10.80 -0.97
N VAL A 25 0.78 -9.98 -1.90
CA VAL A 25 1.23 -9.99 -3.30
C VAL A 25 2.67 -9.45 -3.41
N SER A 26 2.99 -8.34 -2.75
CA SER A 26 4.37 -7.80 -2.74
C SER A 26 5.36 -8.78 -2.10
N ILE A 27 4.96 -9.49 -1.04
CA ILE A 27 5.76 -10.55 -0.40
C ILE A 27 6.03 -11.68 -1.40
N TYR A 28 4.98 -12.19 -2.05
CA TYR A 28 5.14 -13.25 -3.05
C TYR A 28 6.07 -12.81 -4.19
N THR A 29 5.86 -11.62 -4.72
CA THR A 29 6.61 -11.08 -5.86
C THR A 29 8.08 -10.89 -5.58
N THR A 30 8.44 -10.62 -4.32
CA THR A 30 9.82 -10.48 -3.86
C THR A 30 10.41 -11.79 -3.31
N ASN A 31 9.68 -12.91 -3.45
CA ASN A 31 10.00 -14.21 -2.86
C ASN A 31 10.15 -14.21 -1.32
N GLY A 32 9.62 -13.18 -0.65
CA GLY A 32 9.78 -12.97 0.79
C GLY A 32 11.21 -12.64 1.24
N GLU A 33 12.13 -12.39 0.32
CA GLU A 33 13.56 -12.17 0.62
C GLU A 33 13.88 -10.72 1.01
N GLN A 34 12.98 -9.78 0.74
CA GLN A 34 13.19 -8.36 0.96
C GLN A 34 12.37 -7.90 2.16
N GLU A 35 13.02 -7.51 3.25
CA GLU A 35 12.36 -7.24 4.54
C GLU A 35 11.26 -6.17 4.42
N PHE A 36 11.48 -5.14 3.61
CA PHE A 36 10.54 -4.02 3.41
C PHE A 36 9.31 -4.40 2.57
N SER A 37 9.28 -5.58 1.94
CA SER A 37 8.05 -6.09 1.32
C SER A 37 7.01 -6.52 2.36
N HIS A 38 7.41 -6.61 3.63
CA HIS A 38 6.55 -6.92 4.76
C HIS A 38 6.29 -5.66 5.58
N TRP A 39 5.06 -5.47 6.05
CA TRP A 39 4.73 -4.32 6.90
C TRP A 39 5.61 -4.24 8.15
N LYS A 40 5.78 -5.37 8.84
CA LYS A 40 6.64 -5.47 10.03
C LYS A 40 8.10 -5.12 9.73
N GLY A 41 8.64 -5.60 8.62
CA GLY A 41 10.01 -5.31 8.21
C GLY A 41 10.20 -3.83 7.86
N LEU A 42 9.25 -3.24 7.14
CA LEU A 42 9.24 -1.81 6.84
C LEU A 42 9.23 -0.95 8.12
N VAL A 43 8.35 -1.26 9.09
CA VAL A 43 8.30 -0.51 10.36
C VAL A 43 9.59 -0.67 11.16
N TYR A 44 10.16 -1.88 11.20
CA TYR A 44 11.43 -2.12 11.88
C TYR A 44 12.58 -1.32 11.27
N ASP A 45 12.70 -1.33 9.94
CA ASP A 45 13.72 -0.56 9.21
C ASP A 45 13.59 0.94 9.45
N GLY A 46 12.36 1.47 9.42
CA GLY A 46 12.12 2.87 9.74
C GLY A 46 12.58 3.25 11.15
N LEU A 47 12.38 2.37 12.14
CA LEU A 47 12.87 2.60 13.51
C LEU A 47 14.39 2.51 13.59
N GLN A 48 15.01 1.55 12.87
CA GLN A 48 16.47 1.44 12.80
C GLN A 48 17.07 2.72 12.22
N GLN A 49 16.49 3.27 11.15
CA GLN A 49 16.93 4.55 10.57
C GLN A 49 16.83 5.71 11.57
N CYS A 50 15.78 5.73 12.39
CA CYS A 50 15.63 6.74 13.45
C CYS A 50 16.68 6.58 14.55
N HIS A 51 17.01 5.33 14.90
CA HIS A 51 18.01 4.98 15.89
C HIS A 51 19.42 5.35 15.42
N ASP A 52 19.80 4.95 14.21
CA ASP A 52 21.09 5.26 13.58
C ASP A 52 21.31 6.77 13.43
N SER A 53 20.23 7.52 13.22
CA SER A 53 20.25 9.00 13.14
C SER A 53 20.23 9.69 14.51
N SER A 54 20.26 8.93 15.60
CA SER A 54 20.18 9.42 17.00
C SER A 54 18.91 10.23 17.30
N TRP A 55 17.79 9.95 16.61
CA TRP A 55 16.49 10.61 16.86
C TRP A 55 15.63 9.90 17.91
N ILE A 56 15.94 8.64 18.20
CA ILE A 56 15.41 7.84 19.31
C ILE A 56 16.58 7.25 20.11
N SER A 57 16.36 6.96 21.39
CA SER A 57 17.40 6.34 22.24
C SER A 57 17.50 4.82 22.01
N ASP A 58 18.61 4.22 22.46
CA ASP A 58 18.78 2.76 22.49
C ASP A 58 17.63 2.08 23.26
N GLU A 59 17.22 2.66 24.40
CA GLU A 59 16.11 2.16 25.22
C GLU A 59 14.78 2.21 24.47
N GLU A 60 14.50 3.31 23.77
CA GLU A 60 13.28 3.47 22.98
C GLU A 60 13.23 2.46 21.83
N PHE A 61 14.35 2.30 21.11
CA PHE A 61 14.46 1.33 20.02
C PHE A 61 14.28 -0.11 20.51
N GLU A 62 14.98 -0.49 21.60
CA GLU A 62 14.91 -1.85 22.16
C GLU A 62 13.48 -2.19 22.63
N ASN A 63 12.74 -1.22 23.19
CA ASN A 63 11.35 -1.41 23.59
C ASN A 63 10.44 -1.81 22.42
N PHE A 64 10.59 -1.19 21.25
CA PHE A 64 9.87 -1.59 20.04
C PHE A 64 10.37 -2.95 19.53
N PHE A 65 11.69 -3.13 19.49
CA PHE A 65 12.32 -4.33 18.96
C PHE A 65 11.89 -5.60 19.70
N ILE A 66 11.89 -5.57 21.04
CA ILE A 66 11.46 -6.69 21.87
C ILE A 66 10.04 -7.11 21.48
N LYS A 67 9.10 -6.16 21.43
CA LYS A 67 7.68 -6.43 21.10
C LYS A 67 7.51 -7.03 19.70
N PHE A 68 8.25 -6.50 18.71
CA PHE A 68 8.19 -7.03 17.36
C PHE A 68 8.84 -8.42 17.27
N LYS A 69 10.00 -8.64 17.89
CA LYS A 69 10.72 -9.92 17.84
C LYS A 69 9.97 -11.04 18.56
N SER A 70 9.39 -10.76 19.73
CA SER A 70 8.57 -11.72 20.50
C SER A 70 7.19 -11.98 19.87
N ASN A 71 6.82 -11.22 18.84
CA ASN A 71 5.50 -11.24 18.23
C ASN A 71 4.37 -10.94 19.23
N THR A 72 4.65 -10.07 20.21
CA THR A 72 3.68 -9.60 21.21
C THR A 72 3.20 -8.18 20.93
N ALA A 73 3.65 -7.56 19.84
CA ALA A 73 3.21 -6.23 19.44
C ALA A 73 1.73 -6.22 19.05
N GLU A 74 0.97 -5.29 19.61
CA GLU A 74 -0.42 -5.03 19.27
C GLU A 74 -0.53 -3.96 18.20
N VAL A 75 -1.74 -3.74 17.67
CA VAL A 75 -2.01 -2.71 16.64
C VAL A 75 -1.53 -1.34 17.11
N GLU A 76 -1.75 -0.99 18.37
CA GLU A 76 -1.32 0.28 18.96
C GLU A 76 0.20 0.44 18.94
N ASP A 77 0.97 -0.65 19.15
CA ASP A 77 2.43 -0.61 19.07
C ASP A 77 2.91 -0.29 17.66
N TYR A 78 2.24 -0.83 16.64
CA TYR A 78 2.55 -0.51 15.24
C TYR A 78 2.20 0.95 14.91
N LEU A 79 1.05 1.45 15.35
CA LEU A 79 0.66 2.85 15.13
C LEU A 79 1.63 3.82 15.82
N HIS A 80 2.00 3.54 17.07
CA HIS A 80 2.96 4.35 17.79
C HIS A 80 4.35 4.30 17.11
N ALA A 81 4.79 3.14 16.64
CA ALA A 81 6.03 3.03 15.88
C ALA A 81 5.98 3.86 14.59
N THR A 82 4.89 3.79 13.81
CA THR A 82 4.79 4.55 12.56
C THR A 82 4.71 6.06 12.78
N ASP A 83 4.02 6.52 13.83
CA ASP A 83 4.03 7.92 14.25
C ASP A 83 5.44 8.37 14.64
N ARG A 84 6.17 7.52 15.39
CA ARG A 84 7.54 7.82 15.80
C ARG A 84 8.49 7.91 14.61
N ILE A 85 8.41 6.97 13.67
CA ILE A 85 9.18 6.98 12.42
C ILE A 85 8.90 8.27 11.65
N LYS A 86 7.62 8.60 11.41
CA LYS A 86 7.23 9.76 10.64
C LYS A 86 7.70 11.07 11.30
N CYS A 87 7.59 11.17 12.62
CA CYS A 87 8.10 12.30 13.39
C CYS A 87 9.62 12.46 13.26
N CYS A 88 10.39 11.37 13.39
CA CYS A 88 11.84 11.41 13.28
C CYS A 88 12.30 11.76 11.86
N LEU A 89 11.82 11.00 10.86
CA LEU A 89 12.28 11.15 9.48
C LEU A 89 11.87 12.50 8.88
N LYS A 90 10.75 13.11 9.31
CA LYS A 90 10.40 14.48 8.90
C LYS A 90 11.28 15.56 9.51
N LYS A 91 11.90 15.34 10.69
CA LYS A 91 12.89 16.28 11.25
C LYS A 91 14.13 16.40 10.36
N GLY A 92 14.47 15.33 9.64
CA GLY A 92 15.57 15.29 8.69
C GLY A 92 15.28 15.93 7.33
N GLY A 93 14.18 16.68 7.18
CA GLY A 93 13.77 17.25 5.89
C GLY A 93 13.34 16.13 4.92
N ASP A 94 14.17 15.88 3.91
CA ASP A 94 13.89 14.87 2.87
C ASP A 94 14.12 13.41 3.32
N ALA A 95 14.57 13.17 4.56
CA ALA A 95 14.90 11.82 5.02
C ALA A 95 13.73 10.83 4.92
N TYR A 96 12.48 11.27 5.17
CA TYR A 96 11.29 10.41 4.98
C TYR A 96 11.09 9.99 3.53
N LYS A 97 11.26 10.93 2.60
CA LYS A 97 11.15 10.68 1.16
C LYS A 97 12.24 9.74 0.66
N LEU A 98 13.48 9.99 1.09
CA LEU A 98 14.63 9.14 0.73
C LEU A 98 14.45 7.72 1.27
N TRP A 99 14.02 7.58 2.53
CA TRP A 99 13.75 6.29 3.14
C TRP A 99 12.68 5.50 2.39
N LEU A 100 11.55 6.11 2.03
CA LEU A 100 10.52 5.45 1.22
C LEU A 100 11.04 5.00 -0.16
N ARG A 101 11.87 5.84 -0.79
CA ARG A 101 12.48 5.51 -2.09
C ARG A 101 13.51 4.38 -1.97
N ASP A 102 14.30 4.38 -0.90
CA ASP A 102 15.37 3.41 -0.68
C ASP A 102 14.85 2.05 -0.19
N THR A 103 13.64 2.00 0.34
CA THR A 103 12.93 0.78 0.73
C THR A 103 11.97 0.30 -0.36
N LEU A 104 10.81 0.93 -0.46
CA LEU A 104 9.69 0.52 -1.32
C LEU A 104 9.97 0.78 -2.79
N GLY A 105 10.74 1.82 -3.12
CA GLY A 105 11.14 2.16 -4.48
C GLY A 105 12.28 1.29 -5.05
N LYS A 106 12.84 0.38 -4.24
CA LYS A 106 13.93 -0.53 -4.66
C LYS A 106 13.54 -2.01 -4.56
N LEU A 107 12.27 -2.32 -4.35
CA LEU A 107 11.83 -3.72 -4.32
C LEU A 107 12.09 -4.40 -5.67
N LEU A 108 12.83 -5.50 -5.65
CA LEU A 108 13.19 -6.25 -6.84
C LEU A 108 12.21 -7.39 -7.09
N VAL A 109 11.73 -7.49 -8.33
CA VAL A 109 10.86 -8.59 -8.77
C VAL A 109 11.66 -9.89 -8.82
N LYS A 110 11.19 -10.91 -8.12
CA LYS A 110 11.65 -12.30 -8.21
C LYS A 110 10.64 -13.21 -8.88
N ARG A 111 9.35 -12.90 -8.71
CA ARG A 111 8.20 -13.72 -9.13
C ARG A 111 7.08 -12.84 -9.65
N ALA A 112 6.95 -12.73 -10.97
CA ALA A 112 5.94 -11.88 -11.60
C ALA A 112 4.59 -12.58 -11.79
N GLU A 113 4.57 -13.92 -11.74
CA GLU A 113 3.46 -14.75 -12.25
C GLU A 113 2.12 -14.49 -11.58
N LEU A 114 2.12 -14.13 -10.29
CA LEU A 114 0.89 -13.81 -9.56
C LEU A 114 0.30 -12.47 -10.03
N ILE A 115 1.14 -11.45 -10.18
CA ILE A 115 0.70 -10.13 -10.63
C ILE A 115 0.23 -10.21 -12.09
N GLU A 116 0.96 -10.94 -12.93
CA GLU A 116 0.57 -11.19 -14.33
C GLU A 116 -0.81 -11.86 -14.41
N ALA A 117 -1.03 -12.94 -13.65
CA ALA A 117 -2.32 -13.63 -13.60
C ALA A 117 -3.46 -12.74 -13.09
N ILE A 118 -3.20 -11.85 -12.12
CA ILE A 118 -4.15 -10.84 -11.66
C ILE A 118 -4.47 -9.84 -12.79
N GLY A 119 -3.46 -9.42 -13.54
CA GLY A 119 -3.60 -8.52 -14.69
C GLY A 119 -4.48 -9.10 -15.81
N GLU A 120 -4.33 -10.40 -16.08
CA GLU A 120 -5.12 -11.13 -17.09
C GLU A 120 -6.62 -11.16 -16.79
N LEU A 121 -7.04 -10.95 -15.53
CA LEU A 121 -8.46 -10.84 -15.19
C LEU A 121 -9.12 -9.59 -15.77
N GLY A 122 -8.34 -8.62 -16.27
CA GLY A 122 -8.86 -7.43 -16.96
C GLY A 122 -9.73 -6.52 -16.08
N CYS A 123 -9.64 -6.66 -14.75
CA CYS A 123 -10.41 -5.88 -13.79
C CYS A 123 -9.62 -4.65 -13.30
N PRO A 124 -10.30 -3.59 -12.83
CA PRO A 124 -9.64 -2.52 -12.07
C PRO A 124 -8.97 -3.07 -10.80
N ILE A 125 -7.82 -2.48 -10.46
CA ILE A 125 -6.99 -2.92 -9.33
C ILE A 125 -6.81 -1.76 -8.34
N LEU A 126 -7.14 -2.03 -7.08
CA LEU A 126 -6.91 -1.18 -5.92
C LEU A 126 -5.85 -1.84 -5.05
N THR A 127 -5.06 -1.06 -4.33
CA THR A 127 -4.11 -1.59 -3.36
C THR A 127 -3.91 -0.67 -2.16
N THR A 128 -3.62 -1.27 -1.01
CA THR A 128 -3.09 -0.56 0.17
C THR A 128 -1.56 -0.57 0.24
N ASN A 129 -0.90 -1.22 -0.72
CA ASN A 129 0.55 -1.24 -0.80
C ASN A 129 1.07 0.11 -1.33
N TYR A 130 2.26 0.47 -0.90
CA TYR A 130 2.90 1.73 -1.27
C TYR A 130 3.82 1.59 -2.49
N ASP A 131 4.32 0.38 -2.75
CA ASP A 131 5.35 0.06 -3.75
C ASP A 131 4.87 0.15 -5.21
N ALA A 132 5.82 0.02 -6.14
CA ALA A 132 5.56 0.11 -7.58
C ALA A 132 5.29 -1.24 -8.27
N LEU A 133 5.37 -2.37 -7.57
CA LEU A 133 5.48 -3.70 -8.21
C LEU A 133 4.30 -3.99 -9.16
N LEU A 134 3.07 -3.66 -8.72
CA LEU A 134 1.86 -3.80 -9.55
C LEU A 134 1.91 -2.92 -10.80
N ALA A 135 2.33 -1.66 -10.64
CA ALA A 135 2.37 -0.69 -11.72
C ALA A 135 3.44 -1.03 -12.76
N GLU A 136 4.63 -1.45 -12.29
CA GLU A 136 5.76 -1.82 -13.14
C GLU A 136 5.48 -3.11 -13.94
N ILE A 137 5.03 -4.17 -13.27
CA ILE A 137 4.80 -5.47 -13.94
C ILE A 137 3.62 -5.36 -14.92
N LEU A 138 2.55 -4.65 -14.56
CA LEU A 138 1.37 -4.52 -15.43
C LEU A 138 1.48 -3.36 -16.43
N ASN A 139 2.58 -2.61 -16.41
CA ASN A 139 2.77 -1.40 -17.22
C ASN A 139 1.58 -0.42 -17.09
N LYS A 140 1.15 -0.18 -15.85
CA LYS A 140 0.04 0.72 -15.49
C LYS A 140 0.56 1.92 -14.73
N LYS A 141 -0.20 3.01 -14.73
CA LYS A 141 0.17 4.21 -13.96
C LYS A 141 -0.33 4.10 -12.51
N PRO A 142 0.45 4.50 -11.51
CA PRO A 142 -0.08 4.68 -10.16
C PRO A 142 -1.08 5.84 -10.16
N LEU A 143 -2.20 5.64 -9.49
CA LEU A 143 -3.24 6.65 -9.28
C LEU A 143 -3.55 6.71 -7.79
N THR A 144 -3.74 7.89 -7.26
CA THR A 144 -4.13 8.10 -5.87
C THR A 144 -5.51 8.76 -5.82
N TRP A 145 -6.29 8.51 -4.75
CA TRP A 145 -7.69 8.96 -4.71
C TRP A 145 -7.90 10.48 -4.80
N ASN A 146 -6.92 11.32 -4.46
CA ASN A 146 -7.00 12.78 -4.65
C ASN A 146 -6.74 13.22 -6.09
N LYS A 147 -6.18 12.36 -6.94
CA LYS A 147 -6.00 12.60 -8.38
C LYS A 147 -7.10 11.97 -9.21
N TYR A 148 -7.81 10.99 -8.64
CA TYR A 148 -8.90 10.27 -9.28
C TYR A 148 -10.01 11.21 -9.83
N TYR A 149 -10.21 12.40 -9.26
CA TYR A 149 -11.17 13.38 -9.78
C TYR A 149 -10.56 14.49 -10.67
N ILE A 150 -9.22 14.61 -10.71
CA ILE A 150 -8.50 15.68 -11.44
C ILE A 150 -8.15 15.24 -12.86
N GLU A 151 -7.91 13.95 -13.08
CA GLU A 151 -7.39 13.43 -14.36
C GLU A 151 -8.46 13.29 -15.47
N ASP A 152 -9.62 13.95 -15.38
CA ASP A 152 -10.74 13.79 -16.34
C ASP A 152 -11.07 12.30 -16.62
N ILE A 153 -10.85 11.45 -15.61
CA ILE A 153 -11.24 10.05 -15.66
C ILE A 153 -12.76 10.05 -15.58
N ASP A 154 -13.42 9.99 -16.73
CA ASP A 154 -14.81 9.56 -16.79
C ASP A 154 -14.83 8.24 -16.03
N ASN A 155 -15.56 8.17 -14.90
CA ASN A 155 -15.51 7.12 -13.87
C ASN A 155 -15.85 5.69 -14.39
N SER A 156 -15.82 5.52 -15.71
CA SER A 156 -15.76 4.28 -16.44
C SER A 156 -14.65 3.35 -15.91
N LEU A 157 -15.02 2.09 -15.75
CA LEU A 157 -14.11 1.03 -15.36
C LEU A 157 -13.00 0.82 -16.39
N ASP A 158 -13.27 1.10 -17.67
CA ASP A 158 -12.29 0.90 -18.73
C ASP A 158 -11.10 1.86 -18.63
N VAL A 159 -11.32 3.10 -18.17
CA VAL A 159 -10.21 4.01 -17.87
C VAL A 159 -9.43 3.51 -16.64
N LEU A 160 -10.14 3.11 -15.57
CA LEU A 160 -9.51 2.60 -14.35
C LEU A 160 -8.64 1.35 -14.57
N LYS A 161 -8.91 0.54 -15.61
CA LYS A 161 -8.07 -0.61 -15.97
C LYS A 161 -6.64 -0.21 -16.35
N ASN A 162 -6.39 1.03 -16.74
CA ASN A 162 -5.05 1.54 -17.08
C ASN A 162 -4.23 2.00 -15.87
N TYR A 163 -4.81 1.95 -14.67
CA TYR A 163 -4.20 2.46 -13.45
C TYR A 163 -4.16 1.40 -12.34
N ILE A 164 -3.27 1.63 -11.37
CA ILE A 164 -3.28 0.99 -10.05
C ILE A 164 -3.72 2.03 -9.03
N LEU A 165 -4.87 1.85 -8.38
CA LEU A 165 -5.39 2.83 -7.43
C LEU A 165 -4.83 2.56 -6.02
N HIS A 166 -3.90 3.40 -5.56
CA HIS A 166 -3.28 3.32 -4.25
C HIS A 166 -4.10 4.04 -3.18
N ILE A 167 -4.73 3.27 -2.29
CA ILE A 167 -5.58 3.76 -1.21
C ILE A 167 -4.75 4.47 -0.15
N HIS A 168 -3.63 3.87 0.26
CA HIS A 168 -2.66 4.47 1.21
C HIS A 168 -1.63 5.39 0.55
N ARG A 169 -1.91 5.78 -0.71
CA ARG A 169 -1.01 6.51 -1.62
C ARG A 169 0.22 5.72 -2.04
N TYR A 170 1.03 6.38 -2.85
CA TYR A 170 2.17 5.86 -3.56
C TYR A 170 3.46 6.45 -3.00
N PHE A 171 4.52 5.63 -2.86
CA PHE A 171 5.73 6.02 -2.15
C PHE A 171 6.45 7.25 -2.75
N GLU A 172 6.36 7.49 -4.06
CA GLU A 172 6.97 8.67 -4.70
C GLU A 172 6.28 9.98 -4.30
N GLU A 173 5.02 9.93 -3.83
CA GLU A 173 4.26 11.07 -3.31
C GLU A 173 4.36 11.12 -1.77
N SER A 174 5.58 11.06 -1.24
CA SER A 174 5.91 10.87 0.18
C SER A 174 5.11 11.74 1.15
N ASP A 175 4.85 13.00 0.79
CA ASP A 175 4.15 13.95 1.67
C ASP A 175 2.68 13.57 1.91
N THR A 176 2.12 12.76 1.03
CA THR A 176 0.70 12.36 1.07
C THR A 176 0.48 10.94 1.59
N VAL A 177 1.55 10.13 1.72
CA VAL A 177 1.48 8.73 2.15
C VAL A 177 0.78 8.60 3.49
N ILE A 178 -0.18 7.68 3.56
CA ILE A 178 -0.93 7.35 4.77
C ILE A 178 -0.18 6.21 5.45
N PHE A 179 0.69 6.54 6.42
CA PHE A 179 1.58 5.60 7.09
C PHE A 179 1.38 5.59 8.62
N SER A 180 0.95 6.70 9.19
CA SER A 180 0.86 6.93 10.63
C SER A 180 -0.56 7.31 11.06
N SER A 181 -0.84 7.27 12.37
CA SER A 181 -2.18 7.58 12.89
C SER A 181 -2.57 9.03 12.59
N ASP A 182 -1.60 9.95 12.66
CA ASP A 182 -1.76 11.35 12.28
C ASP A 182 -2.21 11.53 10.83
N ASP A 183 -1.77 10.66 9.92
CA ASP A 183 -2.19 10.74 8.52
C ASP A 183 -3.68 10.40 8.38
N TYR A 184 -4.14 9.35 9.06
CA TYR A 184 -5.56 8.99 9.09
C TYR A 184 -6.41 10.10 9.71
N ASN A 185 -5.93 10.72 10.79
CA ASN A 185 -6.63 11.83 11.44
C ASN A 185 -6.71 13.08 10.56
N GLN A 186 -5.71 13.31 9.71
CA GLN A 186 -5.67 14.41 8.75
C GLN A 186 -6.41 14.11 7.44
N MET A 187 -6.87 12.87 7.23
CA MET A 187 -7.63 12.54 6.03
C MET A 187 -8.92 13.37 5.98
N PRO A 188 -9.21 14.01 4.84
CA PRO A 188 -10.46 14.74 4.68
C PRO A 188 -11.63 13.76 4.79
N LYS A 189 -12.60 14.07 5.66
CA LYS A 189 -13.78 13.22 5.92
C LYS A 189 -14.59 12.90 4.66
N LYS A 190 -14.59 13.80 3.67
CA LYS A 190 -15.24 13.58 2.39
C LYS A 190 -14.56 14.40 1.29
N THR A 191 -14.02 13.73 0.28
CA THR A 191 -13.60 14.33 -0.98
C THR A 191 -14.37 13.68 -2.12
N LEU A 192 -14.38 14.32 -3.30
CA LEU A 192 -14.99 13.74 -4.48
C LEU A 192 -14.36 12.38 -4.83
N GLY A 193 -13.03 12.28 -4.78
CA GLY A 193 -12.31 11.02 -5.02
C GLY A 193 -12.68 9.90 -4.03
N LEU A 194 -12.71 10.19 -2.72
CA LEU A 194 -13.14 9.20 -1.72
C LEU A 194 -14.62 8.83 -1.87
N SER A 195 -15.48 9.78 -2.25
CA SER A 195 -16.90 9.51 -2.49
C SER A 195 -17.11 8.62 -3.71
N ASN A 196 -16.37 8.87 -4.80
CA ASN A 196 -16.43 8.05 -6.01
C ASN A 196 -15.90 6.64 -5.74
N LEU A 197 -14.79 6.53 -5.00
CA LEU A 197 -14.23 5.25 -4.58
C LEU A 197 -15.22 4.46 -3.69
N GLY A 198 -15.84 5.11 -2.70
CA GLY A 198 -16.85 4.49 -1.85
C GLY A 198 -18.04 3.99 -2.65
N ALA A 199 -18.61 4.83 -3.51
CA ALA A 199 -19.72 4.45 -4.38
C ALA A 199 -19.35 3.31 -5.36
N LEU A 200 -18.11 3.30 -5.82
CA LEU A 200 -17.58 2.24 -6.67
C LEU A 200 -17.50 0.91 -5.91
N MET A 201 -16.95 0.91 -4.69
CA MET A 201 -16.84 -0.28 -3.84
C MET A 201 -18.21 -0.82 -3.40
N GLU A 202 -19.19 0.05 -3.13
CA GLU A 202 -20.56 -0.35 -2.73
C GLU A 202 -21.33 -1.07 -3.85
N ARG A 203 -21.00 -0.79 -5.11
CA ARG A 203 -21.74 -1.31 -6.29
C ARG A 203 -21.10 -2.54 -6.91
N LYS A 204 -19.88 -2.90 -6.49
CA LYS A 204 -19.04 -3.90 -7.15
C LYS A 204 -18.74 -5.06 -6.21
N THR A 205 -18.48 -6.21 -6.80
CA THR A 205 -17.93 -7.36 -6.07
C THR A 205 -16.46 -7.10 -5.82
N LEU A 206 -16.04 -7.10 -4.55
CA LEU A 206 -14.64 -6.96 -4.16
C LEU A 206 -13.98 -8.34 -4.12
N LEU A 207 -12.89 -8.51 -4.86
CA LEU A 207 -12.02 -9.68 -4.79
C LEU A 207 -10.75 -9.30 -4.03
N LEU A 208 -10.65 -9.76 -2.78
CA LEU A 208 -9.49 -9.52 -1.90
C LEU A 208 -8.42 -10.56 -2.18
N ILE A 209 -7.19 -10.10 -2.47
CA ILE A 209 -6.00 -10.95 -2.73
C ILE A 209 -4.81 -10.46 -1.91
#